data_AF-A0AAI9K1V4-F1
#
_entry.id   AF-A0AAI9K1V4-F1
#
_cell.length_a   1.000
_cell.length_b   1.000
_cell.length_c   1.000
_cell.angle_alpha   90.00
_cell.angle_beta   90.00
_cell.angle_gamma   90.00
#
_symmetry.space_group_name_H-M   'P 1'
#
loop_
_entity.id
_entity.type
_entity.pdbx_description
1 polymer ?
#
loop_
_entity_poly.entity_id
_entity_poly.type
_entity_poly.pdbx_seq_one_letter_code
_entity_poly.pdbx_strand_id
1 'polypeptide(L)'
;MDIAKIGRYIAEKRKRARLTQRQLADKLGKSDKSVSKWERGICLPDVSVYMELCEILEISVNEFLAGEDISEDSVREKSDETLLQVSKEGKNKQKFLRRIIVALCIILTGFITVIAVIACKKMRQPRNFIEEVSPDSAEMKTAELMSGADGVMMFRYKTKDNYKCLFVYLSEYQSGKRVSHEKIAEISFNGTESTETGMIVVVPNFEKFSASLIVADNYTKYTTENPILNDVEDRKYYGRSATSINHICPIDFGTEQGLAALVYGKNGLSMLPIQDISGDYLNTENDYMYYYSVEFTK
;
A
#
# COMPACT_ATOMS: atom_id res chain seq x y z
N MET A 1 29.87 24.12 45.39
CA MET A 1 30.95 24.48 46.33
C MET A 1 30.34 25.26 47.47
N ASP A 2 30.22 24.64 48.64
CA ASP A 2 29.56 25.24 49.81
C ASP A 2 30.62 25.88 50.72
N ILE A 3 30.65 27.22 50.73
CA ILE A 3 31.66 28.01 51.45
C ILE A 3 31.54 27.81 52.97
N ALA A 4 30.33 27.58 53.49
CA ALA A 4 30.12 27.32 54.91
C ALA A 4 30.60 25.92 55.31
N LYS A 5 30.46 24.93 54.40
CA LYS A 5 31.04 23.60 54.57
C LYS A 5 32.57 23.66 54.60
N ILE A 6 33.18 24.33 53.63
CA ILE A 6 34.64 24.54 53.57
C ILE A 6 35.16 25.27 54.81
N GLY A 7 34.48 26.33 55.25
CA GLY A 7 34.86 27.07 56.45
C GLY A 7 34.89 26.21 57.71
N ARG A 8 33.85 25.38 57.91
CA ARG A 8 33.82 24.42 59.03
C ARG A 8 34.95 23.41 58.94
N TYR A 9 35.25 22.93 57.73
CA TYR A 9 36.32 21.98 57.49
C TYR A 9 37.72 22.56 57.79
N ILE A 10 38.00 23.80 57.36
CA ILE A 10 39.22 24.55 57.72
C ILE A 10 39.35 24.65 59.25
N ALA A 11 38.25 25.03 59.92
CA ALA A 11 38.24 25.19 61.38
C ALA A 11 38.52 23.87 62.11
N GLU A 12 37.96 22.77 61.60
CA GLU A 12 38.16 21.43 62.14
C GLU A 12 39.62 20.98 61.98
N LYS A 13 40.17 21.09 60.76
CA LYS A 13 41.55 20.70 60.47
C LYS A 13 42.57 21.56 61.23
N ARG A 14 42.34 22.87 61.34
CA ARG A 14 43.18 23.74 62.17
C ARG A 14 43.20 23.28 63.63
N LYS A 15 42.03 22.96 64.21
CA LYS A 15 41.94 22.46 65.59
C LYS A 15 42.64 21.11 65.74
N ARG A 16 42.54 20.23 64.74
CA ARG A 16 43.24 18.93 64.69
C ARG A 16 44.76 19.12 64.67
N ALA A 17 45.25 20.10 63.93
CA ALA A 17 46.65 20.54 63.91
C ALA A 17 47.08 21.32 65.18
N ARG A 18 46.17 21.50 66.17
CA ARG A 18 46.39 22.21 67.44
C ARG A 18 46.88 23.66 67.27
N LEU A 19 46.49 24.32 66.17
CA LEU A 19 46.82 25.72 65.91
C LEU A 19 45.68 26.63 66.37
N THR A 20 45.99 27.80 66.92
CA THR A 20 45.02 28.90 67.09
C THR A 20 44.78 29.63 65.77
N GLN A 21 43.68 30.38 65.64
CA GLN A 21 43.42 31.18 64.43
C GLN A 21 44.57 32.18 64.14
N ARG A 22 45.16 32.75 65.20
CA ARG A 22 46.32 33.63 65.09
C ARG A 22 47.56 32.90 64.59
N GLN A 23 47.87 31.72 65.13
CA GLN A 23 49.03 30.94 64.67
C GLN A 23 48.91 30.46 63.22
N LEU A 24 47.69 30.10 62.78
CA LEU A 24 47.45 29.77 61.38
C LEU A 24 47.61 31.01 60.48
N ALA A 25 47.10 32.16 60.93
CA ALA A 25 47.23 33.42 60.21
C ALA A 25 48.69 33.88 60.10
N ASP A 26 49.46 33.76 61.18
CA ASP A 26 50.89 34.11 61.23
C ASP A 26 51.70 33.24 60.25
N LYS A 27 51.40 31.93 60.18
CA LYS A 27 52.03 31.02 59.22
C LYS A 27 51.73 31.36 57.76
N LEU A 28 50.55 31.93 57.48
CA LEU A 28 50.10 32.31 56.13
C LEU A 28 50.37 33.79 55.78
N GLY A 29 51.01 34.55 56.69
CA GLY A 29 51.19 35.99 56.52
C GLY A 29 49.87 36.78 56.41
N LYS A 30 48.80 36.32 57.07
CA LYS A 30 47.47 36.96 57.06
C LYS A 30 47.05 37.41 58.46
N SER A 31 45.95 38.15 58.54
CA SER A 31 45.34 38.52 59.82
C SER A 31 44.47 37.37 60.39
N ASP A 32 44.45 37.25 61.71
CA ASP A 32 43.56 36.33 62.45
C ASP A 32 42.07 36.55 62.09
N LYS A 33 41.68 37.81 61.83
CA LYS A 33 40.35 38.18 61.32
C LYS A 33 40.04 37.55 59.96
N SER A 34 41.03 37.38 59.09
CA SER A 34 40.86 36.72 57.78
C SER A 34 40.53 35.24 57.98
N VAL A 35 41.29 34.55 58.82
CA VAL A 35 41.04 33.14 59.17
C VAL A 35 39.66 32.95 59.80
N SER A 36 39.26 33.85 60.71
CA SER A 36 37.92 33.83 61.32
C SER A 36 36.77 34.01 60.30
N LYS A 37 36.98 34.80 59.24
CA LYS A 37 35.99 34.94 58.16
C LYS A 37 35.90 33.67 57.32
N TRP A 38 37.03 33.03 57.04
CA TRP A 38 37.07 31.76 56.32
C TRP A 38 36.36 30.66 57.09
N GLU A 39 36.69 30.50 58.38
CA GLU A 39 36.12 29.45 59.24
C GLU A 39 34.60 29.60 59.44
N ARG A 40 34.08 30.84 59.39
CA ARG A 40 32.64 31.12 59.46
C ARG A 40 31.94 31.05 58.10
N GLY A 41 32.67 30.76 57.01
CA GLY A 41 32.13 30.70 55.67
C GLY A 41 31.70 32.06 55.08
N ILE A 42 32.23 33.17 55.60
CA ILE A 42 31.92 34.53 55.13
C ILE A 42 32.61 34.81 53.79
N CYS A 43 33.84 34.33 53.64
CA CYS A 43 34.60 34.38 52.39
C CYS A 43 35.58 33.21 52.32
N LEU A 44 36.14 32.95 51.14
CA LEU A 44 37.22 31.98 50.97
C LEU A 44 38.60 32.65 51.11
N PRO A 45 39.66 31.89 51.41
CA PRO A 45 41.01 32.34 51.17
C PRO A 45 41.22 32.71 49.70
N ASP A 46 42.22 33.53 49.42
CA ASP A 46 42.66 33.77 48.03
C ASP A 46 43.29 32.48 47.47
N VAL A 47 43.17 32.24 46.16
CA VAL A 47 43.72 31.05 45.49
C VAL A 47 45.23 30.92 45.73
N SER A 48 45.94 32.04 45.81
CA SER A 48 47.36 32.08 46.16
C SER A 48 47.70 31.45 47.52
N VAL A 49 46.72 31.40 48.44
CA VAL A 49 46.86 30.87 49.80
C VAL A 49 46.45 29.38 49.88
N TYR A 50 45.82 28.82 48.85
CA TYR A 50 45.22 27.47 48.93
C TYR A 50 46.27 26.38 49.16
N MET A 51 47.37 26.40 48.44
CA MET A 51 48.40 25.37 48.55
C MET A 51 49.04 25.37 49.94
N GLU A 52 49.43 26.55 50.42
CA GLU A 52 50.07 26.73 51.72
C GLU A 52 49.11 26.41 52.88
N LEU A 53 47.83 26.79 52.76
CA LEU A 53 46.80 26.42 53.72
C LEU A 53 46.59 24.90 53.76
N CYS A 54 46.52 24.24 52.60
CA CYS A 54 46.35 22.79 52.50
C CYS A 54 47.56 22.05 53.09
N GLU A 55 48.78 22.55 52.85
CA GLU A 55 50.01 22.00 53.40
C GLU A 55 50.06 22.12 54.93
N ILE A 56 49.75 23.29 55.49
CA ILE A 56 49.71 23.50 56.96
C ILE A 56 48.65 22.63 57.63
N LEU A 57 47.54 22.37 56.95
CA LEU A 57 46.40 21.61 57.48
C LEU A 57 46.46 20.11 57.14
N GLU A 58 47.49 19.66 56.42
CA GLU A 58 47.69 18.27 55.97
C GLU A 58 46.46 17.71 55.24
N ILE A 59 45.92 18.47 54.28
CA ILE A 59 44.81 18.07 53.41
C ILE A 59 45.16 18.29 51.94
N SER A 60 44.52 17.56 51.04
CA SER A 60 44.60 17.82 49.60
C SER A 60 43.72 19.00 49.18
N VAL A 61 44.05 19.60 48.04
CA VAL A 61 43.23 20.68 47.45
C VAL A 61 41.81 20.19 47.14
N ASN A 62 41.65 18.92 46.76
CA ASN A 62 40.34 18.35 46.48
C ASN A 62 39.48 18.24 47.74
N GLU A 63 40.06 17.79 48.86
CA GLU A 63 39.38 17.75 50.15
C GLU A 63 39.02 19.17 50.65
N PHE A 64 39.92 20.13 50.45
CA PHE A 64 39.66 21.53 50.75
C PHE A 64 38.47 22.09 49.95
N LEU A 65 38.42 21.86 48.63
CA LEU A 65 37.34 22.35 47.77
C LEU A 65 36.01 21.60 47.99
N ALA A 66 36.07 20.32 48.38
CA ALA A 66 34.90 19.52 48.75
C ALA A 66 34.37 19.88 50.15
N GLY A 67 35.25 20.38 51.03
CA GLY A 67 34.94 20.69 52.43
C GLY A 67 34.69 19.44 53.28
N GLU A 68 35.25 18.30 52.90
CA GLU A 68 35.18 17.03 53.63
C GLU A 68 36.38 16.13 53.29
N ASP A 69 36.68 15.18 54.18
CA ASP A 69 37.65 14.12 53.92
C ASP A 69 37.14 13.26 52.75
N ILE A 70 37.96 13.06 51.72
CA ILE A 70 37.62 12.23 50.56
C ILE A 70 38.32 10.89 50.76
N SER A 71 37.60 9.91 51.32
CA SER A 71 38.09 8.53 51.37
C SER A 71 37.91 7.85 50.00
N GLU A 72 38.91 7.06 49.59
CA GLU A 72 38.91 6.28 48.34
C GLU A 72 37.71 5.32 48.22
N ASP A 73 37.12 4.92 49.35
CA ASP A 73 35.96 4.01 49.38
C ASP A 73 34.64 4.66 48.95
N SER A 74 34.48 5.99 49.12
CA SER A 74 33.25 6.71 48.77
C SER A 74 33.06 6.96 47.27
N VAL A 75 34.12 6.74 46.47
CA VAL A 75 34.12 6.90 45.01
C VAL A 75 33.63 5.63 44.30
N ARG A 76 33.89 4.44 44.87
CA ARG A 76 33.55 3.16 44.25
C ARG A 76 32.05 2.87 44.23
N GLU A 77 31.36 3.05 45.35
CA GLU A 77 29.95 2.65 45.49
C GLU A 77 28.99 3.47 44.58
N LYS A 78 29.23 4.78 44.45
CA LYS A 78 28.47 5.65 43.52
C LYS A 78 28.80 5.40 42.05
N SER A 79 30.04 5.00 41.74
CA SER A 79 30.44 4.70 40.36
C SER A 79 29.80 3.42 39.85
N ASP A 80 29.69 2.39 40.71
CA ASP A 80 29.10 1.10 40.36
C ASP A 80 27.58 1.19 40.14
N GLU A 81 26.85 1.94 40.97
CA GLU A 81 25.42 2.19 40.75
C GLU A 81 25.14 2.96 39.46
N THR A 82 25.96 3.97 39.15
CA THR A 82 25.83 4.77 37.93
C THR A 82 26.11 3.94 36.67
N LEU A 83 27.14 3.09 36.71
CA LEU A 83 27.49 2.19 35.59
C LEU A 83 26.41 1.12 35.34
N LEU A 84 25.78 0.60 36.40
CA LEU A 84 24.70 -0.37 36.30
C LEU A 84 23.41 0.25 35.74
N GLN A 85 23.06 1.48 36.12
CA GLN A 85 21.90 2.19 35.57
C GLN A 85 22.10 2.51 34.07
N VAL A 86 23.26 3.07 33.69
CA VAL A 86 23.59 3.36 32.28
C VAL A 86 23.57 2.07 31.43
N SER A 87 24.08 0.96 31.97
CA SER A 87 24.07 -0.34 31.29
C SER A 87 22.65 -0.92 31.12
N LYS A 88 21.78 -0.78 32.13
CA LYS A 88 20.38 -1.25 32.06
C LYS A 88 19.55 -0.42 31.07
N GLU A 89 19.70 0.91 31.07
CA GLU A 89 19.01 1.78 30.12
C GLU A 89 19.41 1.49 28.66
N GLY A 90 20.70 1.29 28.39
CA GLY A 90 21.20 0.92 27.07
C GLY A 90 20.61 -0.41 26.58
N LYS A 91 20.58 -1.45 27.43
CA LYS A 91 20.01 -2.76 27.10
C LYS A 91 18.50 -2.70 26.82
N ASN A 92 17.75 -1.87 27.55
CA ASN A 92 16.30 -1.72 27.31
C ASN A 92 16.01 -0.95 26.02
N LYS A 93 16.74 0.15 25.74
CA LYS A 93 16.65 0.87 24.46
C LYS A 93 17.01 -0.03 23.28
N GLN A 94 18.04 -0.85 23.41
CA GLN A 94 18.45 -1.80 22.36
C GLN A 94 17.39 -2.90 22.11
N LYS A 95 16.75 -3.43 23.16
CA LYS A 95 15.63 -4.39 23.03
C LYS A 95 14.41 -3.75 22.36
N PHE A 96 14.10 -2.49 22.70
CA PHE A 96 12.99 -1.76 22.09
C PHE A 96 13.24 -1.49 20.61
N LEU A 97 14.44 -0.99 20.24
CA LEU A 97 14.83 -0.81 18.84
C LEU A 97 14.80 -2.12 18.06
N ARG A 98 15.27 -3.23 18.64
CA ARG A 98 15.20 -4.55 18.01
C ARG A 98 13.76 -5.00 17.76
N ARG A 99 12.82 -4.72 18.66
CA ARG A 99 11.38 -5.01 18.45
C ARG A 99 10.80 -4.18 17.31
N ILE A 100 11.15 -2.89 17.22
CA ILE A 100 10.72 -2.04 16.09
C ILE A 100 11.26 -2.56 14.76
N ILE A 101 12.55 -2.91 14.70
CA ILE A 101 13.17 -3.46 13.49
C ILE A 101 12.46 -4.74 13.05
N VAL A 102 12.21 -5.67 13.97
CA VAL A 102 11.49 -6.92 13.65
C VAL A 102 10.07 -6.64 13.15
N ALA A 103 9.34 -5.71 13.78
CA ALA A 103 8.00 -5.34 13.34
C ALA A 103 8.01 -4.73 11.93
N LEU A 104 8.96 -3.84 11.63
CA LEU A 104 9.12 -3.25 10.29
C LEU A 104 9.49 -4.30 9.24
N CYS A 105 10.36 -5.27 9.57
CA CYS A 105 10.67 -6.37 8.68
C CYS A 105 9.43 -7.22 8.35
N ILE A 106 8.58 -7.51 9.33
CA ILE A 106 7.32 -8.25 9.11
C ILE A 106 6.42 -7.49 8.15
N ILE A 107 6.22 -6.18 8.36
CA ILE A 107 5.41 -5.33 7.48
C ILE A 107 5.98 -5.35 6.05
N LEU A 108 7.30 -5.16 5.91
CA LEU A 108 7.97 -5.15 4.60
C LEU A 108 7.80 -6.48 3.88
N THR A 109 7.95 -7.61 4.58
CA THR A 109 7.73 -8.94 4.00
C THR A 109 6.29 -9.10 3.51
N GLY A 110 5.30 -8.60 4.27
CA GLY A 110 3.90 -8.59 3.85
C GLY A 110 3.69 -7.81 2.54
N PHE A 111 4.24 -6.60 2.43
CA PHE A 111 4.16 -5.81 1.20
C PHE A 111 4.79 -6.53 0.00
N ILE A 112 5.97 -7.12 0.18
CA ILE A 112 6.65 -7.88 -0.88
C ILE A 112 5.79 -9.05 -1.35
N THR A 113 5.15 -9.79 -0.43
CA THR A 113 4.27 -10.91 -0.81
C THR A 113 3.05 -10.45 -1.60
N VAL A 114 2.42 -9.34 -1.22
CA VAL A 114 1.27 -8.78 -1.95
C VAL A 114 1.68 -8.36 -3.36
N ILE A 115 2.80 -7.65 -3.50
CA ILE A 115 3.34 -7.25 -4.80
C ILE A 115 3.68 -8.49 -5.65
N ALA A 116 4.29 -9.51 -5.06
CA ALA A 116 4.62 -10.76 -5.75
C ALA A 116 3.37 -11.49 -6.24
N VAL A 117 2.28 -11.52 -5.46
CA VAL A 117 0.99 -12.11 -5.88
C VAL A 117 0.40 -11.34 -7.06
N ILE A 118 0.39 -10.01 -7.02
CA ILE A 118 -0.11 -9.17 -8.11
C ILE A 118 0.74 -9.39 -9.38
N ALA A 119 2.06 -9.41 -9.24
CA ALA A 119 2.98 -9.68 -10.35
C ALA A 119 2.76 -11.08 -10.94
N CYS A 120 2.61 -12.11 -10.09
CA CYS A 120 2.30 -13.48 -10.53
C CYS A 120 0.98 -13.56 -11.29
N LYS A 121 -0.08 -12.87 -10.82
CA LYS A 121 -1.36 -12.79 -11.54
C LYS A 121 -1.18 -12.14 -12.91
N LYS A 122 -0.44 -11.03 -13.00
CA LYS A 122 -0.17 -10.32 -14.25
C LYS A 122 0.67 -11.14 -15.24
N MET A 123 1.63 -11.95 -14.76
CA MET A 123 2.42 -12.83 -15.62
C MET A 123 1.66 -14.07 -16.09
N ARG A 124 0.62 -14.50 -15.36
CA ARG A 124 -0.23 -15.64 -15.76
C ARG A 124 -1.31 -15.26 -16.78
N GLN A 125 -1.59 -13.97 -16.98
CA GLN A 125 -2.57 -13.56 -17.98
C GLN A 125 -2.08 -13.95 -19.39
N PRO A 126 -2.97 -14.48 -20.24
CA PRO A 126 -2.66 -14.72 -21.65
C PRO A 126 -2.14 -13.45 -22.33
N ARG A 127 -1.26 -13.62 -23.31
CA ARG A 127 -0.62 -12.51 -24.02
C ARG A 127 -1.63 -11.68 -24.83
N ASN A 128 -2.58 -12.36 -25.45
CA ASN A 128 -3.70 -11.79 -26.20
C ASN A 128 -4.99 -12.33 -25.59
N PHE A 129 -5.93 -11.46 -25.24
CA PHE A 129 -7.16 -11.87 -24.56
C PHE A 129 -8.28 -10.85 -24.70
N ILE A 130 -9.49 -11.32 -24.42
CA ILE A 130 -10.68 -10.52 -24.25
C ILE A 130 -11.18 -10.75 -22.83
N GLU A 131 -11.52 -9.68 -22.13
CA GLU A 131 -12.09 -9.75 -20.80
C GLU A 131 -13.36 -8.92 -20.69
N GLU A 132 -14.26 -9.34 -19.81
CA GLU A 132 -15.41 -8.53 -19.43
C GLU A 132 -14.96 -7.36 -18.57
N VAL A 133 -15.46 -6.17 -18.87
CA VAL A 133 -15.15 -4.97 -18.10
C VAL A 133 -15.84 -5.06 -16.73
N SER A 134 -15.07 -4.80 -15.66
CA SER A 134 -15.56 -4.91 -14.29
C SER A 134 -16.85 -4.09 -14.08
N PRO A 135 -17.90 -4.67 -13.46
CA PRO A 135 -19.13 -3.97 -13.09
C PRO A 135 -18.92 -2.71 -12.22
N ASP A 136 -17.82 -2.69 -11.46
CA ASP A 136 -17.46 -1.58 -10.56
C ASP A 136 -16.56 -0.53 -11.22
N SER A 137 -16.20 -0.70 -12.50
CA SER A 137 -15.39 0.28 -13.23
C SER A 137 -16.17 1.57 -13.53
N ALA A 138 -15.44 2.68 -13.65
CA ALA A 138 -16.03 3.96 -14.00
C ALA A 138 -16.65 3.94 -15.41
N GLU A 139 -16.02 3.22 -16.33
CA GLU A 139 -16.49 3.02 -17.71
C GLU A 139 -17.83 2.29 -17.71
N MET A 140 -17.95 1.18 -16.97
CA MET A 140 -19.21 0.44 -16.88
C MET A 140 -20.31 1.27 -16.23
N LYS A 141 -20.04 1.93 -15.10
CA LYS A 141 -21.04 2.78 -14.42
C LYS A 141 -21.53 3.91 -15.32
N THR A 142 -20.64 4.50 -16.11
CA THR A 142 -21.01 5.52 -17.10
C THR A 142 -21.88 4.93 -18.20
N ALA A 143 -21.53 3.76 -18.72
CA ALA A 143 -22.31 3.08 -19.75
C ALA A 143 -23.70 2.68 -19.26
N GLU A 144 -23.83 2.14 -18.05
CA GLU A 144 -25.10 1.79 -17.39
C GLU A 144 -26.02 3.00 -17.25
N LEU A 145 -25.48 4.16 -16.85
CA LEU A 145 -26.24 5.41 -16.75
C LEU A 145 -26.78 5.88 -18.12
N MET A 146 -26.08 5.55 -19.21
CA MET A 146 -26.45 5.96 -20.57
C MET A 146 -27.35 4.93 -21.27
N SER A 147 -27.20 3.64 -20.98
CA SER A 147 -27.99 2.54 -21.57
C SER A 147 -29.36 2.37 -20.91
N GLY A 148 -29.55 2.88 -19.69
CA GLY A 148 -30.79 2.70 -18.93
C GLY A 148 -30.92 1.29 -18.34
N ALA A 149 -32.17 0.87 -18.10
CA ALA A 149 -32.47 -0.37 -17.37
C ALA A 149 -32.15 -1.66 -18.13
N ASP A 150 -31.89 -1.57 -19.45
CA ASP A 150 -31.76 -2.72 -20.34
C ASP A 150 -30.37 -3.38 -20.24
N GLY A 151 -29.43 -2.72 -19.56
CA GLY A 151 -28.07 -3.20 -19.31
C GLY A 151 -27.12 -2.93 -20.46
N VAL A 152 -25.85 -3.22 -20.22
CA VAL A 152 -24.77 -3.07 -21.20
C VAL A 152 -23.74 -4.15 -20.95
N MET A 153 -23.28 -4.79 -22.02
CA MET A 153 -22.22 -5.78 -21.98
C MET A 153 -20.99 -5.15 -22.61
N MET A 154 -19.91 -5.03 -21.85
CA MET A 154 -18.70 -4.35 -22.29
C MET A 154 -17.50 -5.27 -22.15
N PHE A 155 -16.77 -5.41 -23.24
CA PHE A 155 -15.61 -6.28 -23.34
C PHE A 155 -14.40 -5.45 -23.74
N ARG A 156 -13.28 -5.70 -23.08
CA ARG A 156 -11.99 -5.11 -23.42
C ARG A 156 -11.11 -6.20 -24.01
N TYR A 157 -10.60 -5.99 -25.21
CA TYR A 157 -9.55 -6.85 -25.75
C TYR A 157 -8.19 -6.20 -25.60
N LYS A 158 -7.18 -7.05 -25.41
CA LYS A 158 -5.78 -6.68 -25.44
C LYS A 158 -5.01 -7.66 -26.30
N THR A 159 -4.26 -7.15 -27.27
CA THR A 159 -3.37 -7.92 -28.14
C THR A 159 -1.96 -7.34 -28.05
N LYS A 160 -0.95 -8.20 -27.95
CA LYS A 160 0.46 -7.81 -28.15
C LYS A 160 1.00 -8.25 -29.50
N ASP A 161 0.25 -9.09 -30.20
CA ASP A 161 0.62 -9.57 -31.53
C ASP A 161 -0.26 -8.89 -32.56
N ASN A 162 0.36 -8.37 -33.62
CA ASN A 162 -0.38 -7.66 -34.67
C ASN A 162 -1.43 -8.56 -35.34
N TYR A 163 -2.57 -7.98 -35.71
CA TYR A 163 -3.65 -8.63 -36.45
C TYR A 163 -4.10 -7.73 -37.61
N LYS A 164 -4.65 -8.31 -38.68
CA LYS A 164 -5.13 -7.56 -39.85
C LYS A 164 -6.56 -7.12 -39.69
N CYS A 165 -7.44 -8.02 -39.29
CA CYS A 165 -8.86 -7.71 -39.12
C CYS A 165 -9.42 -8.24 -37.81
N LEU A 166 -10.33 -7.48 -37.22
CA LEU A 166 -11.27 -7.92 -36.20
C LEU A 166 -12.66 -8.01 -36.84
N PHE A 167 -13.26 -9.20 -36.81
CA PHE A 167 -14.64 -9.42 -37.21
C PHE A 167 -15.52 -9.64 -36.00
N VAL A 168 -16.75 -9.15 -36.06
CA VAL A 168 -17.82 -9.52 -35.12
C VAL A 168 -18.97 -10.13 -35.90
N TYR A 169 -19.42 -11.29 -35.46
CA TYR A 169 -20.53 -12.01 -36.04
C TYR A 169 -21.74 -12.01 -35.11
N LEU A 170 -22.93 -12.07 -35.69
CA LEU A 170 -24.19 -12.26 -35.00
C LEU A 170 -24.89 -13.49 -35.57
N SER A 171 -25.12 -14.47 -34.70
CA SER A 171 -25.91 -15.66 -35.01
C SER A 171 -27.28 -15.56 -34.36
N GLU A 172 -28.33 -15.86 -35.11
CA GLU A 172 -29.68 -15.99 -34.57
C GLU A 172 -30.05 -17.47 -34.48
N TYR A 173 -30.52 -17.89 -33.30
CA TYR A 173 -31.11 -19.20 -33.08
C TYR A 173 -32.58 -19.06 -32.75
N GLN A 174 -33.40 -19.91 -33.35
CA GLN A 174 -34.83 -20.05 -33.07
C GLN A 174 -35.11 -21.48 -32.62
N SER A 175 -35.66 -21.64 -31.42
CA SER A 175 -35.91 -22.94 -30.77
C SER A 175 -34.71 -23.89 -30.87
N GLY A 176 -33.52 -23.35 -30.58
CA GLY A 176 -32.24 -24.07 -30.62
C GLY A 176 -31.61 -24.22 -32.01
N LYS A 177 -32.30 -23.96 -33.12
CA LYS A 177 -31.71 -24.07 -34.48
C LYS A 177 -31.13 -22.73 -34.94
N ARG A 178 -29.90 -22.73 -35.46
CA ARG A 178 -29.29 -21.54 -36.07
C ARG A 178 -30.00 -21.22 -37.40
N VAL A 179 -30.59 -20.04 -37.49
CA VAL A 179 -31.31 -19.56 -38.68
C VAL A 179 -30.56 -18.47 -39.44
N SER A 180 -29.67 -17.74 -38.76
CA SER A 180 -28.78 -16.75 -39.38
C SER A 180 -27.40 -16.76 -38.73
N HIS A 181 -26.39 -16.36 -39.49
CA HIS A 181 -25.02 -16.11 -39.04
C HIS A 181 -24.39 -15.07 -39.96
N GLU A 182 -24.30 -13.83 -39.48
CA GLU A 182 -23.90 -12.68 -40.28
C GLU A 182 -22.69 -11.97 -39.69
N LYS A 183 -21.78 -11.52 -40.54
CA LYS A 183 -20.70 -10.60 -40.13
C LYS A 183 -21.28 -9.19 -40.02
N ILE A 184 -21.35 -8.68 -38.79
CA ILE A 184 -21.99 -7.39 -38.47
C ILE A 184 -20.98 -6.27 -38.18
N ALA A 185 -19.70 -6.57 -38.01
CA ALA A 185 -18.65 -5.56 -37.95
C ALA A 185 -17.32 -6.08 -38.52
N GLU A 186 -16.54 -5.17 -39.09
CA GLU A 186 -15.20 -5.40 -39.60
C GLU A 186 -14.32 -4.17 -39.31
N ILE A 187 -13.22 -4.39 -38.59
CA ILE A 187 -12.15 -3.39 -38.41
C ILE A 187 -10.90 -3.95 -39.05
N SER A 188 -10.45 -3.34 -40.13
CA SER A 188 -9.28 -3.74 -40.91
C SER A 188 -8.14 -2.72 -40.79
N PHE A 189 -6.92 -3.19 -40.55
CA PHE A 189 -5.71 -2.38 -40.52
C PHE A 189 -4.93 -2.61 -41.84
N ASN A 190 -5.19 -1.75 -42.83
CA ASN A 190 -4.65 -1.85 -44.19
C ASN A 190 -3.17 -1.43 -44.25
N GLY A 191 -2.27 -2.27 -43.73
CA GLY A 191 -0.82 -2.05 -43.75
C GLY A 191 -0.28 -1.14 -42.63
N THR A 192 -1.15 -0.74 -41.69
CA THR A 192 -0.78 -0.08 -40.43
C THR A 192 -0.75 -1.10 -39.29
N GLU A 193 0.01 -0.82 -38.23
CA GLU A 193 -0.03 -1.65 -37.02
C GLU A 193 -1.43 -1.64 -36.40
N SER A 194 -1.89 -2.80 -35.95
CA SER A 194 -3.15 -2.93 -35.23
C SER A 194 -3.06 -2.32 -33.84
N THR A 195 -4.21 -1.97 -33.27
CA THR A 195 -4.28 -1.45 -31.92
C THR A 195 -4.03 -2.55 -30.87
N GLU A 196 -3.25 -2.24 -29.85
CA GLU A 196 -3.03 -3.18 -28.75
C GLU A 196 -4.29 -3.37 -27.89
N THR A 197 -5.19 -2.39 -27.87
CA THR A 197 -6.38 -2.41 -27.01
C THR A 197 -7.58 -1.81 -27.71
N GLY A 198 -8.74 -2.41 -27.48
CA GLY A 198 -10.03 -1.85 -27.87
C GLY A 198 -11.17 -2.41 -27.03
N MET A 199 -12.38 -1.95 -27.34
CA MET A 199 -13.61 -2.34 -26.68
C MET A 199 -14.65 -2.83 -27.67
N ILE A 200 -15.42 -3.83 -27.24
CA ILE A 200 -16.61 -4.33 -27.92
C ILE A 200 -17.75 -4.17 -26.93
N VAL A 201 -18.82 -3.49 -27.33
CA VAL A 201 -19.95 -3.17 -26.46
C VAL A 201 -21.23 -3.62 -27.14
N VAL A 202 -22.05 -4.38 -26.41
CA VAL A 202 -23.39 -4.77 -26.83
C VAL A 202 -24.39 -4.08 -25.91
N VAL A 203 -25.27 -3.27 -26.49
CA VAL A 203 -26.29 -2.51 -25.76
C VAL A 203 -27.67 -2.93 -26.28
N PRO A 204 -28.37 -3.83 -25.58
CA PRO A 204 -29.76 -4.13 -25.90
C PRO A 204 -30.65 -2.91 -25.63
N ASN A 205 -31.66 -2.72 -26.46
CA ASN A 205 -32.75 -1.77 -26.27
C ASN A 205 -34.07 -2.51 -26.43
N PHE A 206 -34.76 -2.73 -25.32
CA PHE A 206 -35.97 -3.53 -25.29
C PHE A 206 -37.22 -2.77 -25.72
N GLU A 207 -37.22 -1.44 -25.62
CA GLU A 207 -38.33 -0.63 -26.13
C GLU A 207 -38.37 -0.67 -27.66
N LYS A 208 -37.19 -0.59 -28.29
CA LYS A 208 -37.04 -0.65 -29.74
C LYS A 208 -36.91 -2.05 -30.30
N PHE A 209 -36.70 -3.05 -29.44
CA PHE A 209 -36.38 -4.41 -29.85
C PHE A 209 -35.19 -4.41 -30.83
N SER A 210 -34.10 -3.79 -30.40
CA SER A 210 -32.83 -3.75 -31.13
C SER A 210 -31.66 -3.98 -30.17
N ALA A 211 -30.49 -4.29 -30.72
CA ALA A 211 -29.25 -4.36 -29.98
C ALA A 211 -28.14 -3.65 -30.77
N SER A 212 -27.59 -2.61 -30.16
CA SER A 212 -26.46 -1.86 -30.71
C SER A 212 -25.16 -2.59 -30.44
N LEU A 213 -24.36 -2.81 -31.48
CA LEU A 213 -22.97 -3.23 -31.37
C LEU A 213 -22.08 -2.00 -31.59
N ILE A 214 -21.18 -1.74 -30.66
CA ILE A 214 -20.14 -0.72 -30.77
C ILE A 214 -18.79 -1.41 -30.67
N VAL A 215 -17.95 -1.25 -31.69
CA VAL A 215 -16.56 -1.71 -31.67
C VAL A 215 -15.69 -0.48 -31.79
N ALA A 216 -14.82 -0.25 -30.81
CA ALA A 216 -13.99 0.94 -30.77
C ALA A 216 -12.55 0.60 -30.35
N ASP A 217 -11.59 1.28 -30.94
CA ASP A 217 -10.22 1.30 -30.48
C ASP A 217 -9.71 2.76 -30.40
N ASN A 218 -8.39 2.95 -30.35
CA ASN A 218 -7.79 4.29 -30.24
C ASN A 218 -8.00 5.18 -31.47
N TYR A 219 -8.35 4.61 -32.63
CA TYR A 219 -8.42 5.33 -33.91
C TYR A 219 -9.77 5.21 -34.61
N THR A 220 -10.47 4.11 -34.39
CA THR A 220 -11.67 3.72 -35.12
C THR A 220 -12.82 3.48 -34.15
N LYS A 221 -14.00 3.94 -34.53
CA LYS A 221 -15.26 3.58 -33.90
C LYS A 221 -16.22 3.12 -34.97
N TYR A 222 -16.74 1.92 -34.79
CA TYR A 222 -17.81 1.35 -35.59
C TYR A 222 -19.04 1.14 -34.71
N THR A 223 -20.21 1.51 -35.21
CA THR A 223 -21.49 1.29 -34.53
C THR A 223 -22.48 0.73 -35.55
N THR A 224 -23.19 -0.34 -35.18
CA THR A 224 -24.34 -0.87 -35.92
C THR A 224 -25.46 -1.22 -34.96
N GLU A 225 -26.70 -1.24 -35.44
CA GLU A 225 -27.89 -1.60 -34.67
C GLU A 225 -28.59 -2.77 -35.37
N ASN A 226 -28.78 -3.87 -34.64
CA ASN A 226 -29.38 -5.08 -35.18
C ASN A 226 -30.77 -5.28 -34.55
N PRO A 227 -31.83 -5.53 -35.34
CA PRO A 227 -33.14 -5.84 -34.77
C PRO A 227 -33.10 -7.17 -34.02
N ILE A 228 -33.85 -7.26 -32.92
CA ILE A 228 -34.06 -8.49 -32.14
C ILE A 228 -35.56 -8.75 -32.06
N LEU A 229 -35.97 -10.02 -32.06
CA LEU A 229 -37.37 -10.44 -32.08
C LEU A 229 -38.17 -9.72 -33.17
N ASN A 230 -37.59 -9.58 -34.36
CA ASN A 230 -38.26 -8.93 -35.47
C ASN A 230 -39.49 -9.75 -35.90
N ASP A 231 -40.62 -9.09 -36.11
CA ASP A 231 -41.88 -9.72 -36.49
C ASP A 231 -42.42 -10.80 -35.52
N VAL A 232 -41.95 -10.80 -34.26
CA VAL A 232 -42.42 -11.72 -33.22
C VAL A 232 -43.61 -11.12 -32.46
N GLU A 233 -44.76 -11.81 -32.50
CA GLU A 233 -45.94 -11.44 -31.72
C GLU A 233 -45.69 -11.59 -30.20
N ASP A 234 -46.32 -10.73 -29.41
CA ASP A 234 -46.24 -10.76 -27.94
C ASP A 234 -44.82 -10.68 -27.35
N ARG A 235 -43.82 -10.27 -28.15
CA ARG A 235 -42.40 -10.17 -27.77
C ARG A 235 -42.10 -9.38 -26.49
N LYS A 236 -43.02 -8.49 -26.06
CA LYS A 236 -42.92 -7.76 -24.80
C LYS A 236 -43.09 -8.64 -23.54
N TYR A 237 -43.69 -9.82 -23.67
CA TYR A 237 -43.94 -10.76 -22.56
C TYR A 237 -42.89 -11.86 -22.45
N TYR A 238 -41.90 -11.90 -23.34
CA TYR A 238 -40.82 -12.87 -23.25
C TYR A 238 -39.92 -12.54 -22.06
N GLY A 239 -39.59 -13.57 -21.28
CA GLY A 239 -38.49 -13.52 -20.34
C GLY A 239 -37.18 -13.24 -21.07
N ARG A 240 -36.27 -12.54 -20.40
CA ARG A 240 -35.01 -12.08 -21.00
C ARG A 240 -33.85 -12.40 -20.07
N SER A 241 -32.74 -12.83 -20.65
CA SER A 241 -31.48 -13.01 -19.95
C SER A 241 -30.32 -12.72 -20.90
N ALA A 242 -29.13 -12.53 -20.34
CA ALA A 242 -27.91 -12.38 -21.11
C ALA A 242 -26.79 -13.19 -20.45
N THR A 243 -25.90 -13.74 -21.25
CA THR A 243 -24.71 -14.47 -20.80
C THR A 243 -23.50 -14.00 -21.59
N SER A 244 -22.32 -14.00 -20.97
CA SER A 244 -21.06 -13.49 -21.53
C SER A 244 -19.90 -14.43 -21.22
N ILE A 245 -18.76 -14.16 -21.84
CA ILE A 245 -17.51 -14.87 -21.51
C ILE A 245 -17.16 -14.75 -20.03
N ASN A 246 -16.58 -15.82 -19.47
CA ASN A 246 -16.13 -15.83 -18.08
C ASN A 246 -14.80 -15.09 -17.92
N HIS A 247 -14.85 -13.89 -17.31
CA HIS A 247 -13.71 -13.04 -16.93
C HIS A 247 -12.68 -12.78 -18.02
N ILE A 248 -11.80 -13.73 -18.36
CA ILE A 248 -10.70 -13.59 -19.32
C ILE A 248 -10.68 -14.79 -20.26
N CYS A 249 -10.82 -14.53 -21.55
CA CYS A 249 -10.73 -15.51 -22.63
C CYS A 249 -9.47 -15.23 -23.48
N PRO A 250 -8.52 -16.19 -23.64
CA PRO A 250 -7.41 -16.05 -24.57
C PRO A 250 -7.89 -15.87 -26.01
N ILE A 251 -7.25 -14.99 -26.77
CA ILE A 251 -7.54 -14.83 -28.21
C ILE A 251 -6.81 -15.93 -28.98
N ASP A 252 -7.57 -16.72 -29.75
CA ASP A 252 -7.05 -17.67 -30.73
C ASP A 252 -7.23 -17.09 -32.13
N PHE A 253 -6.12 -16.71 -32.77
CA PHE A 253 -6.16 -16.02 -34.06
C PHE A 253 -6.61 -16.97 -35.19
N GLY A 254 -7.56 -16.52 -36.00
CA GLY A 254 -8.18 -17.30 -37.08
C GLY A 254 -9.29 -18.24 -36.60
N THR A 255 -9.68 -18.14 -35.33
CA THR A 255 -10.79 -18.91 -34.75
C THR A 255 -11.89 -17.95 -34.31
N GLU A 256 -13.14 -18.26 -34.66
CA GLU A 256 -14.30 -17.55 -34.14
C GLU A 256 -14.56 -17.98 -32.68
N GLN A 257 -14.62 -17.02 -31.77
CA GLN A 257 -14.80 -17.22 -30.34
C GLN A 257 -16.05 -16.52 -29.85
N GLY A 258 -16.87 -17.21 -29.06
CA GLY A 258 -18.06 -16.64 -28.44
C GLY A 258 -17.74 -15.48 -27.49
N LEU A 259 -18.61 -14.47 -27.49
CA LEU A 259 -18.48 -13.28 -26.66
C LEU A 259 -19.66 -13.10 -25.71
N ALA A 260 -20.88 -13.09 -26.26
CA ALA A 260 -22.10 -12.77 -25.53
C ALA A 260 -23.32 -13.40 -26.20
N ALA A 261 -24.39 -13.63 -25.45
CA ALA A 261 -25.68 -14.00 -25.99
C ALA A 261 -26.82 -13.30 -25.25
N LEU A 262 -27.77 -12.78 -26.01
CA LEU A 262 -29.08 -12.34 -25.50
C LEU A 262 -30.07 -13.48 -25.71
N VAL A 263 -30.82 -13.82 -24.66
CA VAL A 263 -31.67 -15.00 -24.61
C VAL A 263 -33.10 -14.61 -24.28
N TYR A 264 -34.05 -15.14 -25.05
CA TYR A 264 -35.48 -14.86 -24.89
C TYR A 264 -36.28 -16.15 -24.86
N GLY A 265 -37.28 -16.19 -23.97
CA GLY A 265 -38.18 -17.33 -23.87
C GLY A 265 -39.53 -16.95 -23.27
N LYS A 266 -40.61 -17.49 -23.81
CA LYS A 266 -41.99 -17.21 -23.41
C LYS A 266 -42.39 -18.02 -22.18
N ASN A 267 -41.95 -19.28 -22.10
CA ASN A 267 -42.35 -20.24 -21.06
C ASN A 267 -41.20 -20.70 -20.15
N GLY A 268 -39.99 -20.20 -20.37
CA GLY A 268 -38.80 -20.60 -19.63
C GLY A 268 -37.53 -20.01 -20.24
N LEU A 269 -36.44 -20.03 -19.49
CA LEU A 269 -35.11 -19.62 -19.95
C LEU A 269 -34.10 -20.65 -19.47
N SER A 270 -33.24 -21.09 -20.39
CA SER A 270 -32.08 -21.94 -20.11
C SER A 270 -30.81 -21.15 -20.41
N MET A 271 -29.90 -21.11 -19.44
CA MET A 271 -28.63 -20.43 -19.58
C MET A 271 -27.57 -21.43 -20.02
N LEU A 272 -27.00 -21.21 -21.20
CA LEU A 272 -25.87 -21.99 -21.70
C LEU A 272 -24.58 -21.19 -21.48
N PRO A 273 -23.49 -21.81 -21.01
CA PRO A 273 -22.18 -21.19 -21.04
C PRO A 273 -21.81 -20.80 -22.49
N ILE A 274 -21.20 -19.63 -22.67
CA ILE A 274 -20.81 -19.14 -24.00
C ILE A 274 -19.94 -20.16 -24.76
N GLN A 275 -19.10 -20.91 -24.06
CA GLN A 275 -18.20 -21.91 -24.67
C GLN A 275 -18.96 -23.11 -25.25
N ASP A 276 -20.19 -23.38 -24.79
CA ASP A 276 -20.99 -24.51 -25.22
C ASP A 276 -21.91 -24.13 -26.41
N ILE A 277 -22.02 -22.84 -26.72
CA ILE A 277 -22.81 -22.34 -27.86
C ILE A 277 -21.99 -22.51 -29.14
N SER A 278 -22.23 -23.61 -29.84
CA SER A 278 -21.54 -23.91 -31.10
C SER A 278 -22.41 -24.72 -32.06
N GLY A 279 -22.14 -24.57 -33.35
CA GLY A 279 -22.81 -25.35 -34.41
C GLY A 279 -24.20 -24.84 -34.79
N ASP A 280 -24.94 -25.68 -35.51
CA ASP A 280 -26.25 -25.32 -36.08
C ASP A 280 -27.44 -25.64 -35.17
N TYR A 281 -27.21 -26.36 -34.07
CA TYR A 281 -28.26 -26.78 -33.16
C TYR A 281 -27.78 -26.78 -31.71
N LEU A 282 -28.59 -26.17 -30.84
CA LEU A 282 -28.40 -26.08 -29.40
C LEU A 282 -29.53 -26.83 -28.72
N ASN A 283 -29.19 -27.69 -27.75
CA ASN A 283 -30.18 -28.31 -26.88
C ASN A 283 -30.63 -27.31 -25.81
N THR A 284 -31.67 -26.52 -26.11
CA THR A 284 -32.17 -25.48 -25.22
C THR A 284 -33.68 -25.31 -25.33
N GLU A 285 -34.29 -24.85 -24.24
CA GLU A 285 -35.70 -24.46 -24.16
C GLU A 285 -35.94 -23.00 -24.58
N ASN A 286 -34.88 -22.27 -24.95
CA ASN A 286 -34.98 -20.87 -25.36
C ASN A 286 -35.68 -20.75 -26.73
N ASP A 287 -36.62 -19.81 -26.83
CA ASP A 287 -37.32 -19.54 -28.09
C ASP A 287 -36.42 -18.78 -29.07
N TYR A 288 -35.69 -17.77 -28.58
CA TYR A 288 -34.76 -16.98 -29.39
C TYR A 288 -33.43 -16.77 -28.67
N MET A 289 -32.34 -16.77 -29.44
CA MET A 289 -31.02 -16.39 -28.95
C MET A 289 -30.26 -15.62 -30.00
N TYR A 290 -29.67 -14.50 -29.59
CA TYR A 290 -28.81 -13.64 -30.40
C TYR A 290 -27.39 -13.74 -29.86
N TYR A 291 -26.55 -14.50 -30.57
CA TYR A 291 -25.20 -14.86 -30.15
C TYR A 291 -24.15 -14.05 -30.89
N TYR A 292 -23.35 -13.31 -30.14
CA TYR A 292 -22.24 -12.51 -30.61
C TYR A 292 -20.93 -13.29 -30.44
N SER A 293 -20.15 -13.33 -31.52
CA SER A 293 -18.84 -13.96 -31.56
C SER A 293 -17.84 -13.09 -32.31
N VAL A 294 -16.56 -13.33 -32.10
CA VAL A 294 -15.48 -12.49 -32.61
C VAL A 294 -14.36 -13.33 -33.21
N GLU A 295 -13.67 -12.78 -34.20
CA GLU A 295 -12.53 -13.44 -34.84
C GLU A 295 -11.44 -12.41 -35.10
N PHE A 296 -10.22 -12.70 -34.65
CA PHE A 296 -9.03 -11.91 -34.95
C PHE A 296 -8.21 -12.62 -36.02
N THR A 297 -7.93 -11.98 -37.15
CA THR A 297 -7.19 -12.59 -38.28
C THR A 297 -5.81 -11.97 -38.47
N LYS A 298 -4.85 -12.73 -39.03
CA LYS A 298 -3.45 -12.33 -39.22
C LYS A 298 -3.13 -11.78 -40.60
#